data_AF-A0A1B6EMT1-F1
#
_entry.id   AF-A0A1B6EMT1-F1
#
_cell.length_a   1.000
_cell.length_b   1.000
_cell.length_c   1.000
_cell.angle_alpha   90.00
_cell.angle_beta   90.00
_cell.angle_gamma   90.00
#
_symmetry.space_group_name_H-M   'P 1'
#
loop_
_entity.id
_entity.type
_entity.pdbx_description
1 polymer ?
#
loop_
_entity_poly.entity_id
_entity_poly.type
_entity_poly.pdbx_seq_one_letter_code
_entity_poly.pdbx_strand_id
1 'polypeptide(L)'
;QNVSFRYETAVVNLFEKVDFGISLESRVAIVGPNGVGKSTFLKLLTGDLIPTSGEVVRNLRLRIGRFDQHSGEHLAAEESAVEYLRRLFDLPYEKARKQLGSFGLASHAHTIKMKDL
;
A
#
# COMPACT_ATOMS: atom_id res chain seq x y z
N GLN A 1 -4.91 -5.71 19.05
CA GLN A 1 -4.73 -5.60 20.51
C GLN A 1 -3.59 -6.49 20.95
N ASN A 2 -2.74 -6.02 21.86
CA ASN A 2 -1.59 -6.74 22.43
C ASN A 2 -0.72 -7.44 21.36
N VAL A 3 -0.46 -6.76 20.25
CA VAL A 3 0.25 -7.35 19.11
C VAL A 3 1.73 -7.49 19.43
N SER A 4 2.24 -8.71 19.37
CA SER A 4 3.67 -8.96 19.30
C SER A 4 4.03 -9.58 17.96
N PHE A 5 5.23 -9.28 17.46
CA PHE A 5 5.72 -9.84 16.21
C PHE A 5 7.24 -9.97 16.21
N ARG A 6 7.70 -11.09 15.64
CA ARG A 6 9.08 -11.33 15.20
C ARG A 6 9.05 -12.11 13.90
N TYR A 7 10.09 -11.94 13.09
CA TYR A 7 10.35 -12.84 11.97
C TYR A 7 10.81 -14.20 12.49
N GLU A 8 10.59 -15.27 11.72
CA GLU A 8 10.92 -16.64 12.14
C GLU A 8 12.39 -16.83 12.52
N THR A 9 13.29 -16.14 11.82
CA THR A 9 14.74 -16.19 12.06
C THR A 9 15.20 -15.31 13.21
N ALA A 10 14.32 -14.45 13.75
CA ALA A 10 14.66 -13.52 14.80
C ALA A 10 14.45 -14.14 16.19
N VAL A 11 15.43 -13.93 17.07
CA VAL A 11 15.34 -14.37 18.47
C VAL A 11 14.47 -13.41 19.28
N VAL A 12 14.54 -12.11 18.97
CA VAL A 12 13.90 -11.03 19.72
C VAL A 12 12.68 -10.50 18.96
N ASN A 13 11.66 -10.07 19.72
CA ASN A 13 10.50 -9.39 19.19
C ASN A 13 10.86 -8.03 18.60
N LEU A 14 10.37 -7.76 17.39
CA LEU A 14 10.42 -6.44 16.79
C LEU A 14 9.34 -5.53 17.39
N PHE A 15 8.18 -6.12 17.70
CA PHE A 15 7.08 -5.47 18.41
C PHE A 15 6.66 -6.35 19.58
N GLU A 16 6.41 -5.74 20.73
CA GLU A 16 5.98 -6.44 21.94
C GLU A 16 4.75 -5.74 22.53
N LYS A 17 3.63 -6.47 22.61
CA LYS A 17 2.36 -6.03 23.22
C LYS A 17 1.92 -4.63 22.76
N VAL A 18 1.98 -4.38 21.46
CA VAL A 18 1.59 -3.10 20.86
C VAL A 18 0.07 -3.00 20.77
N ASP A 19 -0.46 -1.90 21.29
CA ASP A 19 -1.84 -1.44 21.07
C ASP A 19 -1.84 -0.17 20.24
N PHE A 20 -2.54 -0.21 19.12
CA PHE A 20 -2.64 0.90 18.18
C PHE A 20 -3.96 0.85 17.44
N GLY A 21 -4.60 2.02 17.28
CA GLY A 21 -5.89 2.17 16.63
C GLY A 21 -5.88 3.31 15.62
N ILE A 22 -6.62 3.13 14.53
CA ILE A 22 -6.84 4.13 13.48
C ILE A 22 -8.34 4.34 13.36
N SER A 23 -8.76 5.61 13.33
CA SER A 23 -10.12 6.04 13.00
C SER A 23 -10.17 6.71 11.62
N LEU A 24 -11.37 6.99 11.10
CA LEU A 24 -11.55 7.64 9.79
C LEU A 24 -10.92 9.04 9.69
N GLU A 25 -10.71 9.71 10.82
CA GLU A 25 -10.12 11.06 10.89
C GLU A 25 -8.61 11.04 11.19
N SER A 26 -8.05 9.85 11.41
CA SER A 26 -6.66 9.70 11.83
C SER A 26 -5.69 10.14 10.73
N ARG A 27 -4.75 11.00 11.10
CA ARG A 27 -3.57 11.34 10.30
C ARG A 27 -2.35 10.90 11.10
N VAL A 28 -1.70 9.82 10.68
CA VAL A 28 -0.61 9.20 11.42
C VAL A 28 0.66 9.23 10.60
N ALA A 29 1.75 9.71 11.21
CA ALA A 29 3.09 9.60 10.67
C ALA A 29 3.90 8.63 11.54
N ILE A 30 4.50 7.61 10.92
CA ILE A 30 5.39 6.67 11.59
C ILE A 30 6.82 7.08 11.30
N VAL A 31 7.54 7.48 12.33
CA VAL A 31 8.92 7.98 12.22
C VAL A 31 9.88 7.07 12.96
N GLY A 32 11.14 7.09 12.55
CA GLY A 32 12.21 6.30 13.16
C GLY A 32 13.29 5.91 12.15
N PRO A 33 14.45 5.41 12.60
CA PRO A 33 15.56 5.06 11.73
C PRO A 33 15.20 3.91 10.77
N ASN A 34 16.01 3.73 9.73
CA ASN A 34 15.87 2.58 8.84
C ASN A 34 16.14 1.28 9.59
N GLY A 35 15.40 0.22 9.27
CA GLY A 35 15.50 -1.07 9.96
C GLY A 35 14.70 -1.21 11.26
N VAL A 36 14.14 -0.12 11.82
CA VAL A 36 13.36 -0.18 13.08
C VAL A 36 12.01 -0.90 12.96
N GLY A 37 11.60 -1.30 11.75
CA GLY A 37 10.37 -2.06 11.54
C GLY A 37 9.17 -1.28 10.99
N LYS A 38 9.34 -0.03 10.53
CA LYS A 38 8.22 0.77 9.97
C LYS A 38 7.43 0.03 8.88
N SER A 39 8.13 -0.54 7.89
CA SER A 39 7.49 -1.31 6.82
C SER A 39 6.85 -2.59 7.34
N THR A 40 7.43 -3.22 8.37
CA THR A 40 6.85 -4.39 9.05
C THR A 40 5.57 -4.02 9.79
N PHE A 41 5.52 -2.87 10.45
CA PHE A 41 4.33 -2.35 11.11
C PHE A 41 3.20 -2.10 10.09
N LEU A 42 3.51 -1.46 8.96
CA LEU A 42 2.52 -1.27 7.90
C LEU A 42 2.00 -2.61 7.35
N LYS A 43 2.89 -3.60 7.12
CA LYS A 43 2.50 -4.95 6.70
C LYS A 43 1.59 -5.66 7.71
N LEU A 44 1.84 -5.49 9.01
CA LEU A 44 0.93 -5.99 10.06
C LEU A 44 -0.42 -5.27 10.00
N LEU A 45 -0.45 -3.96 9.76
CA LEU A 45 -1.70 -3.20 9.61
C LEU A 45 -2.47 -3.55 8.34
N THR A 46 -1.81 -3.87 7.23
CA THR A 46 -2.49 -4.27 5.98
C THR A 46 -2.88 -5.75 5.96
N GLY A 47 -2.28 -6.57 6.84
CA GLY A 47 -2.56 -8.00 6.95
C GLY A 47 -1.64 -8.89 6.12
N ASP A 48 -0.58 -8.31 5.53
CA ASP A 48 0.44 -9.05 4.80
C ASP A 48 1.35 -9.85 5.75
N LEU A 49 1.37 -9.49 7.04
CA LEU A 49 2.01 -10.26 8.09
C LEU A 49 0.99 -10.59 9.19
N ILE A 50 1.12 -11.79 9.73
CA ILE A 50 0.31 -12.28 10.85
C ILE A 50 1.11 -12.04 12.14
N PRO A 51 0.51 -11.43 13.18
CA PRO A 51 1.19 -11.26 14.47
C PRO A 51 1.54 -12.62 15.09
N THR A 52 2.66 -12.70 15.81
CA THR A 52 3.04 -13.93 16.52
C THR A 52 2.19 -14.14 17.77
N SER A 53 1.66 -13.07 18.34
CA SER A 53 0.66 -13.10 19.42
C SER A 53 -0.23 -11.85 19.36
N GLY A 54 -1.43 -11.95 19.94
CA GLY A 54 -2.42 -10.89 19.86
C GLY A 54 -3.13 -10.89 18.50
N GLU A 55 -3.80 -9.79 18.17
CA GLU A 55 -4.64 -9.72 16.97
C GLU A 55 -4.66 -8.35 16.30
N VAL A 56 -4.87 -8.33 14.99
CA VAL A 56 -5.15 -7.10 14.23
C VAL A 56 -6.58 -7.16 13.73
N VAL A 57 -7.45 -6.35 14.33
CA VAL A 57 -8.88 -6.31 14.01
C VAL A 57 -9.17 -5.16 13.05
N ARG A 58 -9.99 -5.43 12.04
CA ARG A 58 -10.40 -4.46 11.03
C ARG A 58 -11.87 -4.65 10.69
N ASN A 59 -12.51 -3.60 10.19
CA ASN A 59 -13.84 -3.73 9.62
C ASN A 59 -13.78 -4.60 8.35
N LEU A 60 -14.71 -5.56 8.23
CA LEU A 60 -14.76 -6.49 7.08
C LEU A 60 -14.96 -5.79 5.72
N ARG A 61 -15.51 -4.58 5.70
CA ARG A 61 -15.71 -3.78 4.48
C ARG A 61 -14.60 -2.74 4.26
N LEU A 62 -13.58 -2.70 5.12
CA LEU A 62 -12.46 -1.79 4.97
C LEU A 62 -11.70 -2.12 3.67
N ARG A 63 -11.54 -1.12 2.81
CA ARG A 63 -10.67 -1.20 1.63
C ARG A 63 -9.40 -0.41 1.91
N ILE A 64 -8.26 -1.08 1.81
CA ILE A 64 -6.95 -0.47 2.07
C ILE A 64 -6.27 -0.18 0.73
N GLY A 65 -5.93 1.08 0.49
CA GLY A 65 -4.98 1.46 -0.56
C GLY A 65 -3.57 1.57 0.04
N ARG A 66 -2.60 0.90 -0.57
CA ARG A 66 -1.20 0.92 -0.14
C ARG A 66 -0.32 1.44 -1.28
N PHE A 67 0.63 2.29 -0.93
CA PHE A 67 1.68 2.78 -1.82
C PHE A 67 3.01 2.70 -1.07
N ASP A 68 4.00 2.09 -1.69
CA ASP A 68 5.35 1.91 -1.18
C ASP A 68 6.38 1.93 -2.32
N GLN A 69 7.66 1.76 -1.98
CA GLN A 69 8.77 1.83 -2.94
C GLN A 69 8.67 0.79 -4.06
N HIS A 70 8.04 -0.37 -3.83
CA HIS A 70 7.91 -1.45 -4.82
C HIS A 70 6.59 -1.38 -5.59
N SER A 71 5.70 -0.44 -5.28
CA SER A 71 4.38 -0.36 -5.90
C SER A 71 4.44 -0.17 -7.42
N GLY A 72 5.51 0.43 -7.94
CA GLY A 72 5.76 0.56 -9.37
C GLY A 72 6.14 -0.76 -10.07
N GLU A 73 6.68 -1.74 -9.35
CA GLU A 73 7.12 -3.03 -9.92
C GLU A 73 5.93 -3.92 -10.35
N HIS A 74 4.74 -3.67 -9.78
CA HIS A 74 3.51 -4.39 -10.11
C HIS A 74 2.74 -3.78 -11.31
N LEU A 75 3.30 -2.76 -11.93
CA LEU A 75 2.72 -2.11 -13.10
C LEU A 75 2.90 -2.97 -14.35
N ALA A 76 1.88 -2.99 -15.20
CA ALA A 76 1.91 -3.75 -16.44
C ALA A 76 2.80 -3.04 -17.47
N ALA A 77 4.07 -3.45 -17.54
CA ALA A 77 5.10 -2.83 -18.37
C ALA A 77 4.69 -2.59 -19.83
N GLU A 78 3.91 -3.50 -20.40
CA GLU A 78 3.45 -3.45 -21.80
C GLU A 78 2.16 -2.66 -22.02
N GLU A 79 1.48 -2.22 -20.96
CA GLU A 79 0.28 -1.40 -21.03
C GLU A 79 0.63 0.07 -20.81
N SER A 80 -0.18 0.96 -21.40
CA SER A 80 -0.16 2.38 -21.03
C SER A 80 -0.93 2.64 -19.74
N ALA A 81 -0.66 3.78 -19.10
CA ALA A 81 -1.38 4.18 -17.88
C ALA A 81 -2.91 4.24 -18.08
N VAL A 82 -3.37 4.67 -19.27
CA VAL A 82 -4.80 4.72 -19.57
C VAL A 82 -5.39 3.32 -19.72
N GLU A 83 -4.72 2.40 -20.40
CA GLU A 83 -5.17 1.02 -20.57
C GLU A 83 -5.24 0.29 -19.23
N TYR A 84 -4.24 0.49 -18.38
CA TYR A 84 -4.18 -0.09 -17.05
C TYR A 84 -5.38 0.32 -16.17
N LEU A 85 -5.69 1.62 -16.11
CA LEU A 85 -6.85 2.09 -15.34
C LEU A 85 -8.18 1.61 -15.93
N ARG A 86 -8.30 1.56 -17.26
CA ARG A 86 -9.51 1.04 -17.91
C ARG A 86 -9.72 -0.43 -17.59
N ARG A 87 -8.67 -1.25 -17.66
CA ARG A 87 -8.74 -2.69 -17.38
C ARG A 87 -9.07 -2.97 -15.91
N LEU A 88 -8.43 -2.26 -14.98
CA LEU A 88 -8.63 -2.51 -13.55
C LEU A 88 -9.98 -2.04 -13.02
N PHE A 89 -10.52 -0.95 -13.56
CA PHE A 89 -11.69 -0.27 -13.00
C PHE A 89 -12.87 -0.17 -13.97
N ASP A 90 -12.79 -0.82 -15.13
CA ASP A 90 -13.79 -0.77 -16.21
C ASP A 90 -14.19 0.67 -16.57
N LEU A 91 -13.19 1.53 -16.74
CA LEU A 91 -13.41 2.96 -16.98
C LEU A 91 -13.53 3.28 -18.48
N PRO A 92 -14.40 4.24 -18.85
CA PRO A 92 -14.33 4.91 -20.15
C PRO A 92 -12.99 5.61 -20.34
N TYR A 93 -12.50 5.64 -21.59
CA TYR A 93 -11.20 6.23 -21.95
C TYR A 93 -11.03 7.67 -21.44
N GLU A 94 -12.02 8.54 -21.68
CA GLU A 94 -12.02 9.93 -21.23
C GLU A 94 -11.93 10.04 -19.70
N LYS A 95 -12.64 9.18 -18.97
CA LYS A 95 -12.57 9.16 -17.50
C LYS A 95 -11.20 8.72 -17.01
N ALA A 96 -10.60 7.70 -17.62
CA ALA A 96 -9.26 7.24 -17.26
C ALA A 96 -8.20 8.33 -17.49
N ARG A 97 -8.21 9.01 -18.65
CA ARG A 97 -7.29 10.13 -18.91
C ARG A 97 -7.50 11.31 -17.96
N LYS A 98 -8.76 11.64 -17.65
CA LYS A 98 -9.08 12.70 -16.68
C LYS A 98 -8.52 12.38 -15.29
N GLN A 99 -8.63 11.12 -14.83
CA GLN A 99 -8.06 10.69 -13.57
C GLN A 99 -6.53 10.82 -13.57
N LEU A 100 -5.84 10.29 -14.59
CA LEU A 100 -4.38 10.41 -14.72
C LEU A 100 -3.90 11.87 -14.68
N GLY A 101 -4.56 12.75 -15.43
CA GLY A 101 -4.24 14.18 -15.43
C GLY A 101 -4.46 14.85 -14.07
N SER A 102 -5.49 14.43 -13.31
CA SER A 102 -5.75 14.97 -11.96
C SER A 102 -4.69 14.58 -10.93
N PHE A 103 -3.95 13.49 -11.16
CA PHE A 103 -2.78 13.09 -10.36
C PHE A 103 -1.46 13.68 -10.90
N GLY A 104 -1.51 14.54 -11.91
CA GLY A 104 -0.34 15.25 -12.44
C GLY A 104 0.44 14.51 -13.53
N LEU A 105 -0.06 13.38 -14.04
CA LEU A 105 0.57 12.71 -15.19
C LEU A 105 0.37 13.54 -16.45
N ALA A 106 1.43 13.77 -17.22
CA ALA A 106 1.35 14.57 -18.42
C ALA A 106 0.53 13.87 -19.51
N SER A 107 -0.29 14.63 -20.24
CA SER A 107 -1.23 14.11 -21.27
C SER A 107 -0.60 13.17 -22.29
N HIS A 108 0.65 13.45 -22.70
CA HIS A 108 1.40 12.63 -23.67
C HIS A 108 1.83 11.28 -23.07
N ALA A 109 2.09 11.22 -21.75
CA ALA A 109 2.48 10.00 -21.05
C ALA A 109 1.31 9.02 -20.83
N HIS A 110 0.06 9.47 -20.99
CA HIS A 110 -1.11 8.61 -20.73
C HIS A 110 -1.18 7.38 -21.63
N THR A 111 -0.65 7.48 -22.86
CA THR A 111 -0.71 6.46 -23.91
C THR A 111 0.65 5.82 -24.20
N ILE A 112 1.70 6.25 -23.49
CA ILE A 112 3.02 5.61 -23.56
C ILE A 112 2.98 4.37 -22.67
N LYS A 113 3.61 3.28 -23.12
CA LYS A 113 3.72 2.06 -22.33
C LYS A 113 4.52 2.33 -21.07
N MET A 114 4.15 1.72 -19.95
CA MET A 114 4.80 1.96 -18.67
C MET A 114 6.31 1.67 -18.67
N LYS A 115 6.79 0.76 -19.52
CA LYS A 115 8.23 0.49 -19.68
C LYS A 115 9.00 1.58 -20.43
N ASP A 116 8.29 2.41 -21.20
CA ASP A 116 8.84 3.46 -22.06
C ASP A 116 8.64 4.86 -21.43
N LEU A 117 8.14 4.90 -20.18
CA LEU A 117 7.96 6.12 -19.38
C LEU A 117 9.24 6.54 -18.65
#